data_AF-A0A9D6RX94-F1
#
_entry.id   AF-A0A9D6RX94-F1
#
_cell.length_a   1.000
_cell.length_b   1.000
_cell.length_c   1.000
_cell.angle_alpha   90.00
_cell.angle_beta   90.00
_cell.angle_gamma   90.00
#
_symmetry.space_group_name_H-M   'P 1'
#
loop_
_entity.id
_entity.type
_entity.pdbx_description
1 polymer ?
#
loop_
_entity_poly.entity_id
_entity_poly.type
_entity_poly.pdbx_seq_one_letter_code
_entity_poly.pdbx_strand_id
1 'polypeptide(L)'
;MISFRILGSLALLILVVALAWWQRDRLDQPPPTEPPAELGQTESTQEETTPDSAGPSFTRFYAARIEGVGSAFQLSAEVPGGWEAEWVANTEAINLFDPAAGADSNLERSQIFIRFFTATQFLTLTSVTILSRTETMVDGRPAVRYEIEKNPRVAEKVDTFTNQPSWRRTRHNVTDVRVSDDSPSIFYVIAKRPDLDQGVYDHVLETLRVIDVPPTQSAVVEPVDSFAERITKKPFGIKISPDSSPVLPERFSGYHTGADAEFDDVSGDVEVRSIAAGTVRIARTADGYGGVVVIEQVINGTTYQVVYGHLDPTSLPAVGSTVEQNERIGHLGEGGTTETDGERKHLHLGVYKGSDPNLRGYVSTEAELEAWLDPRALF
;
A
#
# COMPACT_ATOMS: atom_id res chain seq x y z
N MET A 1 61.75 -24.77 -79.32
CA MET A 1 60.67 -24.25 -80.17
C MET A 1 59.76 -23.39 -79.30
N ILE A 2 59.40 -22.17 -79.74
CA ILE A 2 58.19 -21.38 -79.35
C ILE A 2 58.01 -21.11 -77.82
N SER A 3 57.85 -19.89 -77.29
CA SER A 3 57.92 -18.51 -77.79
C SER A 3 57.77 -17.53 -76.61
N PHE A 4 58.51 -16.41 -76.57
CA PHE A 4 58.22 -15.04 -76.02
C PHE A 4 57.24 -14.82 -74.82
N ARG A 5 57.36 -13.83 -73.91
CA ARG A 5 58.01 -12.48 -73.88
C ARG A 5 58.20 -12.04 -72.40
N ILE A 6 59.38 -11.54 -71.99
CA ILE A 6 59.77 -10.11 -71.76
C ILE A 6 59.39 -9.50 -70.38
N LEU A 7 60.40 -8.77 -69.84
CA LEU A 7 60.49 -7.73 -68.78
C LEU A 7 59.16 -7.11 -68.27
N GLY A 8 59.07 -6.59 -67.02
CA GLY A 8 60.08 -6.27 -65.99
C GLY A 8 59.60 -5.10 -65.10
N SER A 9 60.47 -4.51 -64.28
CA SER A 9 60.23 -3.37 -63.34
C SER A 9 59.62 -3.73 -61.95
N LEU A 10 60.02 -3.16 -60.81
CA LEU A 10 61.22 -2.35 -60.44
C LEU A 10 61.34 -2.22 -58.89
N ALA A 11 62.58 -2.02 -58.39
CA ALA A 11 62.98 -1.35 -57.10
C ALA A 11 62.54 -1.95 -55.73
N LEU A 12 63.47 -2.25 -54.78
CA LEU A 12 64.31 -1.38 -53.89
C LEU A 12 63.53 -0.80 -52.67
N LEU A 13 64.03 -0.63 -51.42
CA LEU A 13 65.29 -0.94 -50.70
C LEU A 13 64.94 -0.91 -49.16
N ILE A 14 65.20 -1.95 -48.36
CA ILE A 14 66.27 -2.06 -47.32
C ILE A 14 66.54 -0.78 -46.48
N LEU A 15 66.55 -0.87 -45.11
CA LEU A 15 67.76 -0.77 -44.25
C LEU A 15 67.50 -0.75 -42.69
N VAL A 16 68.05 -1.75 -41.95
CA VAL A 16 68.57 -1.70 -40.54
C VAL A 16 67.55 -1.41 -39.40
N VAL A 17 67.54 -2.11 -38.25
CA VAL A 17 68.56 -2.08 -37.16
C VAL A 17 68.95 -3.47 -36.64
N ALA A 18 70.26 -3.69 -36.53
CA ALA A 18 70.85 -4.73 -35.70
C ALA A 18 71.15 -4.16 -34.31
N LEU A 19 70.50 -4.66 -33.26
CA LEU A 19 70.92 -4.44 -31.87
C LEU A 19 70.36 -5.51 -30.91
N ALA A 20 70.76 -6.76 -31.14
CA ALA A 20 70.49 -7.85 -30.20
C ALA A 20 71.67 -8.83 -30.19
N TRP A 21 72.00 -9.37 -29.00
CA TRP A 21 72.99 -10.44 -28.78
C TRP A 21 74.49 -10.08 -28.86
N TRP A 22 74.93 -8.92 -28.34
CA TRP A 22 76.31 -8.80 -27.83
C TRP A 22 76.52 -7.74 -26.74
N GLN A 23 75.90 -7.91 -25.57
CA GLN A 23 76.49 -7.45 -24.31
C GLN A 23 75.97 -8.31 -23.15
N ARG A 24 76.86 -9.14 -22.64
CA ARG A 24 76.67 -10.10 -21.57
C ARG A 24 77.71 -9.80 -20.50
N ASP A 25 77.26 -9.74 -19.25
CA ASP A 25 78.04 -9.69 -18.01
C ASP A 25 78.96 -8.46 -17.78
N ARG A 26 78.67 -7.78 -16.65
CA ARG A 26 79.49 -6.86 -15.82
C ARG A 26 79.18 -5.35 -15.92
N LEU A 27 79.47 -4.70 -14.78
CA LEU A 27 79.26 -3.28 -14.40
C LEU A 27 77.78 -2.97 -14.04
N ASP A 28 77.40 -2.49 -12.84
CA ASP A 28 78.17 -2.12 -11.63
C ASP A 28 77.37 -2.41 -10.33
N GLN A 29 78.07 -2.59 -9.19
CA GLN A 29 77.46 -2.67 -7.86
C GLN A 29 77.69 -1.38 -7.04
N PRO A 30 76.74 -0.92 -6.21
CA PRO A 30 76.98 0.12 -5.21
C PRO A 30 77.53 -0.45 -3.88
N PRO A 31 78.46 0.25 -3.20
CA PRO A 31 79.00 -0.10 -1.88
C PRO A 31 78.17 0.47 -0.71
N PRO A 32 78.42 0.05 0.56
CA PRO A 32 77.65 0.48 1.72
C PRO A 32 78.07 1.82 2.38
N THR A 33 77.17 2.31 3.24
CA THR A 33 77.05 3.57 4.01
C THR A 33 78.16 3.95 5.01
N GLU A 34 78.37 5.27 5.27
CA GLU A 34 78.10 5.96 6.58
C GLU A 34 78.32 7.53 6.53
N PRO A 35 78.08 8.35 7.61
CA PRO A 35 77.41 9.67 7.55
C PRO A 35 78.39 10.88 7.74
N PRO A 36 78.04 12.19 8.00
CA PRO A 36 76.93 12.83 8.76
C PRO A 36 76.12 13.90 7.94
N ALA A 37 75.26 14.81 8.44
CA ALA A 37 74.99 15.31 9.81
C ALA A 37 73.57 15.89 10.05
N GLU A 38 73.35 16.26 11.32
CA GLU A 38 72.28 17.04 12.00
C GLU A 38 72.25 18.55 11.55
N LEU A 39 71.18 19.37 11.59
CA LEU A 39 70.11 19.57 12.61
C LEU A 39 68.79 20.15 12.02
N GLY A 40 67.66 19.56 12.45
CA GLY A 40 66.42 20.23 12.91
C GLY A 40 65.56 21.11 11.97
N GLN A 41 64.31 20.66 11.71
CA GLN A 41 63.10 21.23 12.34
C GLN A 41 61.82 20.46 11.95
N THR A 42 60.88 20.44 12.90
CA THR A 42 59.52 19.89 12.90
C THR A 42 58.74 19.89 11.58
N GLU A 43 58.28 18.72 11.13
CA GLU A 43 57.11 18.57 10.26
C GLU A 43 55.94 17.98 11.04
N SER A 44 54.78 18.64 11.00
CA SER A 44 53.52 18.07 11.44
C SER A 44 52.90 17.28 10.29
N THR A 45 52.67 15.98 10.49
CA THR A 45 51.91 15.16 9.53
C THR A 45 50.50 15.71 9.39
N GLN A 46 50.20 16.36 8.26
CA GLN A 46 48.83 16.48 7.78
C GLN A 46 48.49 15.16 7.09
N GLU A 47 47.60 14.38 7.70
CA GLU A 47 46.92 13.30 6.97
C GLU A 47 46.03 13.93 5.90
N GLU A 48 46.34 13.63 4.64
CA GLU A 48 45.53 14.00 3.50
C GLU A 48 44.25 13.14 3.50
N THR A 49 43.22 13.61 4.20
CA THR A 49 41.93 12.93 4.26
C THR A 49 41.25 12.97 2.89
N THR A 50 41.36 11.86 2.15
CA THR A 50 40.43 11.55 1.06
C THR A 50 38.99 11.66 1.58
N PRO A 51 38.11 12.49 0.99
CA PRO A 51 36.73 12.56 1.42
C PRO A 51 36.06 11.21 1.14
N ASP A 52 35.58 10.57 2.21
CA ASP A 52 34.87 9.30 2.15
C ASP A 52 33.61 9.45 1.30
N SER A 53 33.62 8.87 0.11
CA SER A 53 32.49 8.87 -0.83
C SER A 53 31.42 7.85 -0.42
N ALA A 54 31.00 7.89 0.84
CA ALA A 54 29.84 7.17 1.31
C ALA A 54 28.59 7.75 0.62
N GLY A 55 28.05 7.00 -0.35
CA GLY A 55 26.74 7.30 -0.93
C GLY A 55 25.64 7.28 0.14
N PRO A 56 24.40 7.71 -0.18
CA PRO A 56 23.31 7.69 0.78
C PRO A 56 23.14 6.27 1.33
N SER A 57 23.19 6.14 2.67
CA SER A 57 22.80 4.88 3.31
C SER A 57 21.32 4.63 3.06
N PHE A 58 20.95 3.37 2.82
CA PHE A 58 19.57 2.97 2.55
C PHE A 58 19.00 2.11 3.68
N THR A 59 17.72 2.31 3.98
CA THR A 59 16.93 1.56 4.96
C THR A 59 15.70 0.99 4.29
N ARG A 60 15.37 -0.28 4.57
CA ARG A 60 14.13 -0.90 4.07
C ARG A 60 12.92 -0.48 4.90
N PHE A 61 11.98 0.23 4.30
CA PHE A 61 10.67 0.48 4.89
C PHE A 61 9.68 -0.63 4.47
N TYR A 62 8.62 -0.80 5.26
CA TYR A 62 7.52 -1.73 4.99
C TYR A 62 6.22 -0.92 5.06
N ALA A 63 5.41 -0.95 4.00
CA ALA A 63 4.16 -0.19 3.96
C ALA A 63 3.24 -0.56 5.14
N ALA A 64 3.11 -1.86 5.45
CA ALA A 64 2.34 -2.38 6.57
C ALA A 64 2.79 -1.93 7.99
N ARG A 65 3.88 -1.16 8.12
CA ARG A 65 4.31 -0.53 9.39
C ARG A 65 3.92 0.94 9.49
N ILE A 66 3.32 1.51 8.45
CA ILE A 66 2.80 2.88 8.45
C ILE A 66 1.43 2.85 9.12
N GLU A 67 1.23 3.70 10.14
CA GLU A 67 -0.02 3.77 10.89
C GLU A 67 -1.19 4.13 9.99
N GLY A 68 -2.29 3.37 10.07
CA GLY A 68 -3.52 3.60 9.30
C GLY A 68 -3.44 3.28 7.79
N VAL A 69 -2.34 2.71 7.30
CA VAL A 69 -2.16 2.40 5.87
C VAL A 69 -3.26 1.51 5.30
N GLY A 70 -3.73 1.82 4.09
CA GLY A 70 -4.70 0.99 3.37
C GLY A 70 -4.14 -0.39 3.00
N SER A 71 -4.99 -1.43 3.13
CA SER A 71 -4.65 -2.84 2.84
C SER A 71 -4.12 -3.11 1.43
N ALA A 72 -4.42 -2.21 0.48
CA ALA A 72 -3.91 -2.27 -0.89
C ALA A 72 -2.36 -2.20 -0.98
N PHE A 73 -1.65 -1.65 0.02
CA PHE A 73 -0.20 -1.46 -0.01
C PHE A 73 0.57 -2.60 0.66
N GLN A 74 0.77 -3.70 -0.08
CA GLN A 74 1.62 -4.84 0.28
C GLN A 74 3.02 -4.69 -0.34
N LEU A 75 3.78 -3.68 0.10
CA LEU A 75 5.12 -3.41 -0.45
C LEU A 75 6.19 -3.13 0.62
N SER A 76 7.44 -3.41 0.26
CA SER A 76 8.63 -2.85 0.91
C SER A 76 9.60 -2.35 -0.15
N ALA A 77 10.39 -1.32 0.16
CA ALA A 77 11.49 -0.88 -0.69
C ALA A 77 12.60 -0.28 0.18
N GLU A 78 13.80 -0.12 -0.37
CA GLU A 78 14.88 0.62 0.28
C GLU A 78 14.83 2.09 -0.13
N VAL A 79 14.81 2.96 0.87
CA VAL A 79 14.83 4.42 0.74
C VAL A 79 16.05 4.99 1.49
N PRO A 80 16.53 6.20 1.17
CA PRO A 80 17.58 6.84 1.96
C PRO A 80 17.26 6.85 3.45
N GLY A 81 18.21 6.47 4.29
CA GLY A 81 17.97 6.10 5.69
C GLY A 81 17.51 7.21 6.63
N GLY A 82 17.50 8.47 6.17
CA GLY A 82 16.90 9.61 6.86
C GLY A 82 15.46 9.92 6.45
N TRP A 83 14.89 9.23 5.45
CA TRP A 83 13.51 9.46 5.02
C TRP A 83 12.50 8.81 5.96
N GLU A 84 11.33 9.45 6.06
CA GLU A 84 10.17 8.98 6.80
C GLU A 84 9.01 8.65 5.84
N ALA A 85 8.01 7.92 6.35
CA ALA A 85 6.86 7.47 5.61
C ALA A 85 5.57 7.72 6.40
N GLU A 86 4.59 8.37 5.77
CA GLU A 86 3.27 8.65 6.37
C GLU A 86 2.12 8.19 5.47
N TRP A 87 0.97 7.93 6.10
CA TRP A 87 -0.30 7.65 5.41
C TRP A 87 -1.09 8.94 5.18
N VAL A 88 -1.50 9.16 3.94
CA VAL A 88 -2.31 10.33 3.55
C VAL A 88 -3.73 9.87 3.23
N ALA A 89 -4.53 9.67 4.28
CA ALA A 89 -5.87 9.07 4.20
C ALA A 89 -6.78 9.70 3.13
N ASN A 90 -6.79 11.04 3.02
CA ASN A 90 -7.64 11.77 2.07
C ASN A 90 -7.34 11.49 0.57
N THR A 91 -6.18 10.92 0.24
CA THR A 91 -5.81 10.56 -1.14
C THR A 91 -5.41 9.08 -1.29
N GLU A 92 -5.58 8.30 -0.23
CA GLU A 92 -5.20 6.89 -0.12
C GLU A 92 -3.77 6.62 -0.62
N ALA A 93 -2.82 7.35 -0.03
CA ALA A 93 -1.45 7.42 -0.52
C ALA A 93 -0.41 7.22 0.59
N ILE A 94 0.72 6.62 0.22
CA ILE A 94 1.95 6.65 1.01
C ILE A 94 2.78 7.85 0.55
N ASN A 95 3.12 8.74 1.48
CA ASN A 95 4.09 9.80 1.25
C ASN A 95 5.44 9.39 1.85
N LEU A 96 6.46 9.25 0.99
CA LEU A 96 7.86 9.08 1.40
C LEU A 96 8.54 10.44 1.29
N PHE A 97 8.98 11.00 2.43
CA PHE A 97 9.48 12.36 2.51
C PHE A 97 10.82 12.43 3.24
N ASP A 98 11.58 13.48 2.94
CA ASP A 98 12.83 13.78 3.63
C ASP A 98 12.56 14.83 4.73
N PRO A 99 12.62 14.47 6.03
CA PRO A 99 12.41 15.42 7.11
C PRO A 99 13.38 16.61 7.09
N ALA A 100 14.56 16.46 6.49
CA ALA A 100 15.57 17.50 6.35
C ALA A 100 15.34 18.43 5.13
N ALA A 101 14.39 18.10 4.23
CA ALA A 101 14.03 18.99 3.14
C ALA A 101 13.35 20.27 3.67
N GLY A 102 13.81 21.42 3.19
CA GLY A 102 13.31 22.74 3.61
C GLY A 102 11.92 23.05 3.05
N ALA A 103 10.85 22.58 3.72
CA ALA A 103 9.46 22.94 3.43
C ALA A 103 8.56 22.85 4.67
N ASP A 104 7.39 23.51 4.62
CA ASP A 104 6.51 23.71 5.78
C ASP A 104 5.61 22.51 6.15
N SER A 105 5.58 21.46 5.31
CA SER A 105 4.80 20.23 5.58
C SER A 105 5.46 18.99 4.98
N ASN A 106 5.14 17.82 5.53
CA ASN A 106 5.63 16.52 5.03
C ASN A 106 5.25 16.27 3.56
N LEU A 107 4.09 16.76 3.11
CA LEU A 107 3.69 16.70 1.70
C LEU A 107 4.60 17.52 0.78
N GLU A 108 5.08 18.69 1.20
CA GLU A 108 6.02 19.49 0.39
C GLU A 108 7.48 19.03 0.56
N ARG A 109 7.78 18.27 1.62
CA ARG A 109 9.02 17.49 1.77
C ARG A 109 9.02 16.16 1.01
N SER A 110 7.88 15.77 0.42
CA SER A 110 7.69 14.52 -0.32
C SER A 110 8.73 14.36 -1.44
N GLN A 111 9.36 13.19 -1.47
CA GLN A 111 10.35 12.77 -2.47
C GLN A 111 9.75 11.73 -3.41
N ILE A 112 8.98 10.79 -2.87
CA ILE A 112 8.19 9.81 -3.62
C ILE A 112 6.78 9.76 -3.05
N PHE A 113 5.78 9.78 -3.92
CA PHE A 113 4.37 9.73 -3.54
C PHE A 113 3.70 8.56 -4.25
N ILE A 114 3.23 7.59 -3.48
CA ILE A 114 2.69 6.32 -3.99
C ILE A 114 1.17 6.30 -3.79
N ARG A 115 0.43 6.15 -4.89
CA ARG A 115 -1.01 5.86 -4.88
C ARG A 115 -1.27 4.46 -5.43
N PHE A 116 -2.51 4.00 -5.37
CA PHE A 116 -2.94 2.84 -6.15
C PHE A 116 -4.19 3.13 -6.98
N PHE A 117 -4.50 2.26 -7.92
CA PHE A 117 -5.81 2.14 -8.55
C PHE A 117 -6.11 0.68 -8.91
N THR A 118 -7.38 0.38 -9.16
CA THR A 118 -7.85 -0.95 -9.55
C THR A 118 -8.34 -0.94 -11.00
N ALA A 119 -7.78 -1.79 -11.87
CA ALA A 119 -8.13 -1.86 -13.29
C ALA A 119 -7.82 -3.24 -13.91
N THR A 120 -8.33 -3.53 -15.09
CA THR A 120 -7.99 -4.75 -15.84
C THR A 120 -6.72 -4.62 -16.70
N GLN A 121 -6.25 -3.38 -16.93
CA GLN A 121 -5.10 -3.04 -17.75
C GLN A 121 -4.55 -1.67 -17.34
N PHE A 122 -3.32 -1.33 -17.78
CA PHE A 122 -2.75 0.02 -17.58
C PHE A 122 -3.68 1.10 -18.14
N LEU A 123 -3.92 2.15 -17.36
CA LEU A 123 -4.84 3.23 -17.74
C LEU A 123 -4.20 4.22 -18.71
N THR A 124 -4.97 4.63 -19.73
CA THR A 124 -4.60 5.77 -20.56
C THR A 124 -4.86 7.08 -19.80
N LEU A 125 -3.80 7.76 -19.37
CA LEU A 125 -3.88 8.95 -18.52
C LEU A 125 -4.41 10.18 -19.30
N THR A 126 -5.73 10.36 -19.34
CA THR A 126 -6.39 11.48 -20.05
C THR A 126 -6.23 12.85 -19.36
N SER A 127 -5.90 12.86 -18.06
CA SER A 127 -5.82 14.08 -17.25
C SER A 127 -4.43 14.75 -17.24
N VAL A 128 -3.47 14.18 -17.99
CA VAL A 128 -2.07 14.61 -18.11
C VAL A 128 -1.65 14.65 -19.58
N THR A 129 -0.57 15.34 -19.87
CA THR A 129 0.21 15.19 -21.10
C THR A 129 1.27 14.13 -20.85
N ILE A 130 1.32 13.09 -21.67
CA ILE A 130 2.38 12.07 -21.63
C ILE A 130 3.50 12.50 -22.58
N LEU A 131 4.70 12.75 -22.05
CA LEU A 131 5.88 13.18 -22.79
C LEU A 131 6.74 11.98 -23.23
N SER A 132 6.80 10.94 -22.39
CA SER A 132 7.35 9.64 -22.74
C SER A 132 6.59 8.51 -22.05
N ARG A 133 6.60 7.32 -22.64
CA ARG A 133 6.03 6.08 -22.11
C ARG A 133 6.96 4.92 -22.48
N THR A 134 7.47 4.21 -21.49
CA THR A 134 8.38 3.08 -21.67
C THR A 134 7.89 1.90 -20.84
N GLU A 135 7.71 0.74 -21.47
CA GLU A 135 7.37 -0.51 -20.79
C GLU A 135 8.62 -1.08 -20.11
N THR A 136 8.44 -1.59 -18.89
CA THR A 136 9.53 -2.08 -18.04
C THR A 136 9.00 -3.16 -17.09
N MET A 137 9.87 -3.66 -16.22
CA MET A 137 9.52 -4.61 -15.16
C MET A 137 9.97 -4.06 -13.81
N VAL A 138 9.16 -4.26 -12.78
CA VAL A 138 9.52 -3.97 -11.38
C VAL A 138 9.18 -5.22 -10.57
N ASP A 139 10.15 -5.75 -9.82
CA ASP A 139 10.00 -6.99 -9.05
C ASP A 139 9.49 -8.19 -9.87
N GLY A 140 9.92 -8.30 -11.13
CA GLY A 140 9.43 -9.33 -12.06
C GLY A 140 7.98 -9.15 -12.53
N ARG A 141 7.30 -8.08 -12.14
CA ARG A 141 5.93 -7.74 -12.53
C ARG A 141 5.89 -6.67 -13.64
N PRO A 142 4.88 -6.68 -14.53
CA PRO A 142 4.74 -5.67 -15.58
C PRO A 142 4.63 -4.25 -15.04
N ALA A 143 5.35 -3.32 -15.64
CA ALA A 143 5.33 -1.91 -15.28
C ALA A 143 5.41 -0.98 -16.50
N VAL A 144 4.98 0.26 -16.32
CA VAL A 144 5.10 1.31 -17.33
C VAL A 144 5.63 2.58 -16.67
N ARG A 145 6.79 3.03 -17.12
CA ARG A 145 7.36 4.32 -16.72
C ARG A 145 6.89 5.40 -17.68
N TYR A 146 6.47 6.53 -17.13
CA TYR A 146 6.08 7.71 -17.87
C TYR A 146 6.87 8.93 -17.42
N GLU A 147 6.98 9.90 -18.31
CA GLU A 147 7.21 11.30 -17.97
C GLU A 147 5.93 12.07 -18.30
N ILE A 148 5.36 12.74 -17.30
CA ILE A 148 4.04 13.38 -17.39
C ILE A 148 4.06 14.81 -16.88
N GLU A 149 3.14 15.63 -17.39
CA GLU A 149 2.83 16.97 -16.89
C GLU A 149 1.32 17.16 -16.85
N LYS A 150 0.78 17.94 -15.91
CA LYS A 150 -0.69 18.12 -15.84
C LYS A 150 -1.22 18.80 -17.09
N ASN A 151 -2.28 18.25 -17.70
CA ASN A 151 -2.90 18.87 -18.87
C ASN A 151 -3.55 20.21 -18.46
N PRO A 152 -3.12 21.37 -19.02
CA PRO A 152 -3.64 22.68 -18.61
C PRO A 152 -5.16 22.80 -18.71
N ARG A 153 -5.77 22.14 -19.72
CA ARG A 153 -7.23 22.14 -19.95
C ARG A 153 -8.04 21.41 -18.86
N VAL A 154 -7.36 20.63 -18.02
CA VAL A 154 -7.93 19.92 -16.86
C VAL A 154 -7.50 20.56 -15.54
N ALA A 155 -6.30 21.16 -15.50
CA ALA A 155 -5.74 21.82 -14.31
C ALA A 155 -6.60 22.98 -13.78
N GLU A 156 -7.26 23.73 -14.66
CA GLU A 156 -8.08 24.90 -14.27
C GLU A 156 -9.45 24.55 -13.66
N LYS A 157 -9.90 23.29 -13.73
CA LYS A 157 -11.32 22.95 -13.49
C LYS A 157 -11.67 22.40 -12.12
N VAL A 158 -10.72 21.99 -11.28
CA VAL A 158 -11.05 21.40 -9.96
C VAL A 158 -9.96 21.61 -8.93
N ASP A 159 -10.37 21.97 -7.71
CA ASP A 159 -9.53 22.03 -6.50
C ASP A 159 -9.17 20.60 -5.99
N THR A 160 -8.53 19.81 -6.84
CA THR A 160 -8.27 18.35 -6.67
C THR A 160 -6.87 18.04 -6.17
N PHE A 161 -6.20 19.02 -5.56
CA PHE A 161 -4.79 18.90 -5.17
C PHE A 161 -4.53 19.09 -3.68
N THR A 162 -5.57 19.28 -2.88
CA THR A 162 -5.49 19.16 -1.43
C THR A 162 -5.05 17.74 -1.06
N ASN A 163 -4.14 17.60 -0.10
CA ASN A 163 -3.59 16.32 0.36
C ASN A 163 -2.73 15.54 -0.67
N GLN A 164 -2.01 16.23 -1.57
CA GLN A 164 -0.89 15.64 -2.31
C GLN A 164 0.17 16.71 -2.65
N PRO A 165 1.44 16.33 -2.87
CA PRO A 165 2.54 17.28 -3.07
C PRO A 165 2.31 18.22 -4.26
N SER A 166 2.62 19.51 -4.10
CA SER A 166 2.44 20.53 -5.13
C SER A 166 3.19 20.20 -6.44
N TRP A 167 4.37 19.58 -6.33
CA TRP A 167 5.21 19.18 -7.47
C TRP A 167 4.54 18.15 -8.38
N ARG A 168 3.50 17.42 -7.94
CA ARG A 168 2.74 16.52 -8.83
C ARG A 168 1.90 17.26 -9.88
N ARG A 169 1.85 18.61 -9.83
CA ARG A 169 1.29 19.44 -10.93
C ARG A 169 2.28 19.68 -12.06
N THR A 170 3.59 19.66 -11.79
CA THR A 170 4.64 19.97 -12.77
C THR A 170 5.04 18.73 -13.57
N ARG A 171 5.99 18.89 -14.50
CA ARG A 171 6.63 17.78 -15.22
C ARG A 171 7.39 16.88 -14.25
N HIS A 172 7.02 15.61 -14.16
CA HIS A 172 7.63 14.62 -13.26
C HIS A 172 7.57 13.19 -13.84
N ASN A 173 8.34 12.28 -13.24
CA ASN A 173 8.32 10.86 -13.57
C ASN A 173 7.33 10.10 -12.69
N VAL A 174 6.65 9.12 -13.28
CA VAL A 174 5.79 8.17 -12.57
C VAL A 174 6.00 6.78 -13.15
N THR A 175 5.99 5.76 -12.30
CA THR A 175 6.01 4.35 -12.73
C THR A 175 4.76 3.67 -12.21
N ASP A 176 3.92 3.18 -13.12
CA ASP A 176 2.80 2.30 -12.80
C ASP A 176 3.32 0.86 -12.74
N VAL A 177 3.01 0.11 -11.69
CA VAL A 177 3.40 -1.31 -11.53
C VAL A 177 2.15 -2.13 -11.29
N ARG A 178 1.92 -3.20 -12.07
CA ARG A 178 0.83 -4.15 -11.85
C ARG A 178 1.21 -5.10 -10.71
N VAL A 179 0.50 -5.09 -9.58
CA VAL A 179 0.95 -5.77 -8.35
C VAL A 179 0.15 -6.98 -7.91
N SER A 180 -0.97 -7.29 -8.57
CA SER A 180 -1.67 -8.56 -8.40
C SER A 180 -1.90 -9.24 -9.75
N ASP A 181 -2.14 -10.55 -9.74
CA ASP A 181 -2.51 -11.27 -10.96
C ASP A 181 -4.02 -11.34 -11.20
N ASP A 182 -4.80 -10.81 -10.26
CA ASP A 182 -6.25 -10.71 -10.31
C ASP A 182 -6.77 -9.81 -11.45
N SER A 183 -8.09 -9.91 -11.67
CA SER A 183 -8.84 -9.11 -12.63
C SER A 183 -10.16 -8.64 -12.01
N PRO A 184 -10.31 -7.34 -11.66
CA PRO A 184 -9.32 -6.28 -11.85
C PRO A 184 -8.10 -6.42 -10.92
N SER A 185 -6.96 -5.99 -11.42
CA SER A 185 -5.68 -5.94 -10.71
C SER A 185 -5.52 -4.63 -9.95
N ILE A 186 -4.75 -4.66 -8.86
CA ILE A 186 -4.19 -3.45 -8.24
C ILE A 186 -2.98 -2.99 -9.06
N PHE A 187 -2.82 -1.68 -9.22
CA PHE A 187 -1.63 -1.02 -9.77
C PHE A 187 -1.11 0.02 -8.79
N TYR A 188 0.20 0.03 -8.50
CA TYR A 188 0.84 1.12 -7.76
C TYR A 188 1.32 2.21 -8.70
N VAL A 189 1.05 3.46 -8.35
CA VAL A 189 1.42 4.68 -9.08
C VAL A 189 2.50 5.39 -8.28
N ILE A 190 3.76 5.12 -8.63
CA ILE A 190 4.94 5.56 -7.87
C ILE A 190 5.49 6.84 -8.52
N ALA A 191 5.03 8.01 -8.07
CA ALA A 191 5.48 9.30 -8.59
C ALA A 191 6.75 9.79 -7.87
N LYS A 192 7.73 10.29 -8.63
CA LYS A 192 8.98 10.88 -8.10
C LYS A 192 8.95 12.40 -8.18
N ARG A 193 9.49 13.08 -7.17
CA ARG A 193 9.72 14.53 -7.14
C ARG A 193 10.70 14.95 -8.28
N PRO A 194 10.48 16.05 -9.03
CA PRO A 194 11.25 16.37 -10.24
C PRO A 194 12.78 16.46 -10.04
N ASP A 195 13.21 17.04 -8.90
CA ASP A 195 14.59 17.26 -8.48
C ASP A 195 15.20 16.08 -7.68
N LEU A 196 14.45 15.00 -7.44
CA LEU A 196 15.00 13.77 -6.83
C LEU A 196 16.00 13.11 -7.79
N ASP A 197 17.16 12.72 -7.26
CA ASP A 197 18.16 11.99 -8.03
C ASP A 197 17.58 10.73 -8.70
N GLN A 198 18.00 10.48 -9.94
CA GLN A 198 17.46 9.39 -10.73
C GLN A 198 17.94 8.01 -10.22
N GLY A 199 19.18 7.91 -9.75
CA GLY A 199 19.72 6.69 -9.16
C GLY A 199 19.02 6.31 -7.85
N VAL A 200 18.67 7.29 -7.01
CA VAL A 200 17.85 7.04 -5.81
C VAL A 200 16.47 6.48 -6.16
N TYR A 201 15.79 7.06 -7.17
CA TYR A 201 14.48 6.56 -7.60
C TYR A 201 14.56 5.18 -8.27
N ASP A 202 15.60 4.92 -9.06
CA ASP A 202 15.81 3.60 -9.66
C ASP A 202 16.15 2.55 -8.58
N HIS A 203 16.98 2.87 -7.57
CA HIS A 203 17.24 1.98 -6.41
C HIS A 203 15.95 1.64 -5.65
N VAL A 204 15.06 2.62 -5.41
CA VAL A 204 13.76 2.37 -4.78
C VAL A 204 12.92 1.38 -5.59
N LEU A 205 12.94 1.46 -6.92
CA LEU A 205 12.20 0.54 -7.80
C LEU A 205 12.87 -0.84 -7.93
N GLU A 206 14.20 -0.91 -8.00
CA GLU A 206 14.95 -2.18 -8.05
C GLU A 206 14.85 -2.97 -6.75
N THR A 207 14.74 -2.28 -5.61
CA THR A 207 14.58 -2.87 -4.28
C THR A 207 13.14 -3.02 -3.83
N LEU A 208 12.18 -2.50 -4.61
CA LEU A 208 10.76 -2.71 -4.39
C LEU A 208 10.45 -4.20 -4.44
N ARG A 209 9.84 -4.70 -3.37
CA ARG A 209 9.23 -6.02 -3.32
C ARG A 209 7.74 -5.82 -3.12
N VAL A 210 6.95 -6.31 -4.08
CA VAL A 210 5.55 -6.61 -3.81
C VAL A 210 5.58 -7.81 -2.89
N ILE A 211 5.23 -7.58 -1.64
CA ILE A 211 5.31 -8.64 -0.66
C ILE A 211 4.08 -9.51 -0.89
N ASP A 212 4.28 -10.64 -1.57
CA ASP A 212 3.37 -11.78 -1.57
C ASP A 212 3.35 -12.41 -0.15
N VAL A 213 3.00 -11.60 0.86
CA VAL A 213 2.47 -12.14 2.11
C VAL A 213 1.17 -12.83 1.69
N PRO A 214 0.98 -14.15 1.90
CA PRO A 214 -0.36 -14.72 1.82
C PRO A 214 -1.23 -13.85 2.73
N PRO A 215 -2.32 -13.26 2.21
CA PRO A 215 -2.90 -12.01 2.69
C PRO A 215 -2.97 -12.06 4.21
N THR A 216 -2.19 -11.19 4.88
CA THR A 216 -2.06 -11.18 6.34
C THR A 216 -3.47 -11.28 6.89
N GLN A 217 -3.77 -12.44 7.51
CA GLN A 217 -5.12 -13.00 7.63
C GLN A 217 -6.14 -11.87 7.77
N SER A 218 -6.97 -11.68 6.72
CA SER A 218 -7.72 -10.43 6.51
C SER A 218 -8.21 -9.88 7.83
N ALA A 219 -7.89 -8.62 8.13
CA ALA A 219 -8.13 -8.04 9.46
C ALA A 219 -9.59 -8.17 9.93
N VAL A 220 -10.49 -8.44 8.98
CA VAL A 220 -11.79 -9.08 9.25
C VAL A 220 -12.05 -10.32 8.38
N VAL A 221 -12.84 -11.28 8.89
CA VAL A 221 -13.47 -12.38 8.13
C VAL A 221 -14.99 -12.19 8.07
N GLU A 222 -15.64 -12.68 7.01
CA GLU A 222 -17.11 -12.57 6.92
C GLU A 222 -17.78 -13.27 8.13
N PRO A 223 -18.76 -12.63 8.79
CA PRO A 223 -19.40 -13.19 9.99
C PRO A 223 -20.26 -14.43 9.70
N VAL A 224 -20.71 -14.59 8.46
CA VAL A 224 -21.54 -15.68 7.93
C VAL A 224 -21.10 -15.94 6.49
N ASP A 225 -21.34 -17.13 5.95
CA ASP A 225 -20.92 -17.45 4.58
C ASP A 225 -21.66 -16.58 3.54
N SER A 226 -20.92 -16.01 2.58
CA SER A 226 -21.44 -15.11 1.53
C SER A 226 -22.12 -13.86 2.10
N PHE A 227 -21.58 -13.27 3.16
CA PHE A 227 -22.17 -12.10 3.82
C PHE A 227 -22.44 -10.95 2.83
N ALA A 228 -21.42 -10.52 2.06
CA ALA A 228 -21.54 -9.39 1.14
C ALA A 228 -22.53 -9.65 -0.01
N GLU A 229 -22.69 -10.91 -0.43
CA GLU A 229 -23.62 -11.35 -1.49
C GLU A 229 -25.07 -11.42 -0.98
N ARG A 230 -25.25 -11.76 0.31
CA ARG A 230 -26.55 -11.89 0.97
C ARG A 230 -27.17 -10.56 1.41
N ILE A 231 -26.45 -9.44 1.30
CA ILE A 231 -27.00 -8.08 1.49
C ILE A 231 -27.89 -7.71 0.30
N THR A 232 -29.15 -8.17 0.32
CA THR A 232 -30.09 -8.02 -0.81
C THR A 232 -31.31 -7.14 -0.52
N LYS A 233 -31.68 -6.90 0.75
CA LYS A 233 -32.85 -6.07 1.12
C LYS A 233 -32.48 -4.76 1.82
N LYS A 234 -31.76 -4.81 2.94
CA LYS A 234 -31.41 -3.62 3.76
C LYS A 234 -29.88 -3.42 3.87
N PRO A 235 -29.23 -2.76 2.87
CA PRO A 235 -27.81 -2.39 2.96
C PRO A 235 -27.56 -1.25 3.96
N PHE A 236 -26.30 -0.92 4.21
CA PHE A 236 -25.91 0.25 4.98
C PHE A 236 -26.42 1.56 4.36
N GLY A 237 -26.82 2.51 5.21
CA GLY A 237 -27.24 3.84 4.82
C GLY A 237 -28.57 3.92 4.05
N ILE A 238 -29.28 2.81 3.81
CA ILE A 238 -30.62 2.88 3.23
C ILE A 238 -31.56 3.64 4.17
N LYS A 239 -32.25 4.64 3.63
CA LYS A 239 -33.23 5.43 4.38
C LYS A 239 -34.62 4.81 4.24
N ILE A 240 -35.22 4.44 5.37
CA ILE A 240 -36.50 3.73 5.44
C ILE A 240 -37.52 4.40 6.37
N SER A 241 -38.78 4.01 6.19
CA SER A 241 -39.91 4.25 7.08
C SER A 241 -40.88 3.04 6.99
N PRO A 242 -41.94 2.97 7.82
CA PRO A 242 -42.99 1.95 7.71
C PRO A 242 -43.60 1.81 6.30
N ASP A 243 -43.61 2.89 5.52
CA ASP A 243 -44.20 2.93 4.17
C ASP A 243 -43.16 2.71 3.04
N SER A 244 -41.86 2.85 3.33
CA SER A 244 -40.79 2.87 2.31
C SER A 244 -39.72 1.79 2.48
N SER A 245 -39.81 0.95 3.51
CA SER A 245 -38.87 -0.16 3.72
C SER A 245 -39.09 -1.26 2.65
N PRO A 246 -38.01 -1.87 2.12
CA PRO A 246 -38.13 -3.01 1.21
C PRO A 246 -38.61 -4.30 1.91
N VAL A 247 -38.76 -4.27 3.24
CA VAL A 247 -39.25 -5.36 4.09
C VAL A 247 -40.46 -4.81 4.84
N LEU A 248 -41.59 -5.52 4.81
CA LEU A 248 -42.83 -5.10 5.46
C LEU A 248 -43.42 -6.25 6.30
N PRO A 249 -44.07 -5.96 7.45
CA PRO A 249 -44.24 -4.62 8.04
C PRO A 249 -42.92 -4.10 8.62
N GLU A 250 -42.74 -2.77 8.59
CA GLU A 250 -41.58 -2.10 9.18
C GLU A 250 -42.02 -1.27 10.39
N ARG A 251 -41.24 -1.34 11.47
CA ARG A 251 -41.48 -0.63 12.74
C ARG A 251 -40.70 0.68 12.84
N PHE A 252 -39.56 0.77 12.16
CA PHE A 252 -38.56 1.80 12.39
C PHE A 252 -38.52 2.86 11.27
N SER A 253 -37.73 3.91 11.47
CA SER A 253 -37.50 4.97 10.50
C SER A 253 -36.12 5.57 10.68
N GLY A 254 -35.47 5.92 9.57
CA GLY A 254 -34.14 6.52 9.55
C GLY A 254 -33.20 5.86 8.54
N TYR A 255 -31.94 6.23 8.60
CA TYR A 255 -30.85 5.59 7.87
C TYR A 255 -30.39 4.36 8.65
N HIS A 256 -30.29 3.23 7.94
CA HIS A 256 -29.82 1.97 8.50
C HIS A 256 -28.32 2.04 8.84
N THR A 257 -27.95 1.71 10.07
CA THR A 257 -26.56 1.82 10.59
C THR A 257 -25.71 0.56 10.42
N GLY A 258 -26.32 -0.53 9.95
CA GLY A 258 -25.67 -1.79 9.65
C GLY A 258 -26.02 -2.28 8.25
N ALA A 259 -25.73 -3.54 7.95
CA ALA A 259 -26.16 -4.22 6.75
C ALA A 259 -26.75 -5.59 7.09
N ASP A 260 -27.87 -5.92 6.46
CA ASP A 260 -28.61 -7.16 6.70
C ASP A 260 -28.26 -8.21 5.64
N ALA A 261 -27.66 -9.33 6.06
CA ALA A 261 -27.43 -10.49 5.21
C ALA A 261 -28.57 -11.50 5.37
N GLU A 262 -29.33 -11.75 4.30
CA GLU A 262 -30.55 -12.57 4.30
C GLU A 262 -30.27 -14.08 4.40
N PHE A 263 -31.04 -14.80 5.22
CA PHE A 263 -31.00 -16.27 5.36
C PHE A 263 -32.39 -16.93 5.45
N ASP A 264 -33.46 -16.24 5.03
CA ASP A 264 -34.83 -16.79 4.94
C ASP A 264 -34.92 -18.04 4.03
N ASP A 265 -33.97 -18.21 3.10
CA ASP A 265 -33.83 -19.35 2.20
C ASP A 265 -33.16 -20.58 2.84
N VAL A 266 -32.55 -20.42 4.03
CA VAL A 266 -31.69 -21.45 4.65
C VAL A 266 -32.39 -22.12 5.84
N SER A 267 -32.71 -23.41 5.67
CA SER A 267 -33.18 -24.30 6.73
C SER A 267 -32.04 -24.75 7.66
N GLY A 268 -32.27 -24.78 8.97
CA GLY A 268 -31.27 -25.15 9.98
C GLY A 268 -30.38 -23.99 10.41
N ASP A 269 -29.48 -24.24 11.35
CA ASP A 269 -28.69 -23.20 12.02
C ASP A 269 -27.71 -22.52 11.06
N VAL A 270 -27.61 -21.19 11.16
CA VAL A 270 -26.61 -20.39 10.44
C VAL A 270 -25.62 -19.85 11.47
N GLU A 271 -24.41 -20.40 11.50
CA GLU A 271 -23.39 -20.00 12.47
C GLU A 271 -22.92 -18.57 12.22
N VAL A 272 -22.83 -17.78 13.30
CA VAL A 272 -22.29 -16.42 13.27
C VAL A 272 -20.90 -16.43 13.91
N ARG A 273 -19.94 -15.83 13.22
CA ARG A 273 -18.52 -15.78 13.59
C ARG A 273 -18.07 -14.34 13.87
N SER A 274 -17.11 -14.20 14.77
CA SER A 274 -16.48 -12.93 15.10
C SER A 274 -15.62 -12.43 13.94
N ILE A 275 -15.92 -11.24 13.40
CA ILE A 275 -15.20 -10.73 12.23
C ILE A 275 -13.71 -10.47 12.54
N ALA A 276 -13.36 -10.09 13.77
CA ALA A 276 -12.00 -9.88 14.25
C ALA A 276 -11.84 -10.38 15.69
N ALA A 277 -10.61 -10.38 16.22
CA ALA A 277 -10.40 -10.61 17.65
C ALA A 277 -10.96 -9.44 18.48
N GLY A 278 -11.51 -9.72 19.67
CA GLY A 278 -12.14 -8.68 20.50
C GLY A 278 -12.65 -9.15 21.85
N THR A 279 -13.32 -8.26 22.57
CA THR A 279 -13.94 -8.52 23.88
C THR A 279 -15.45 -8.27 23.84
N VAL A 280 -16.25 -9.23 24.30
CA VAL A 280 -17.72 -9.13 24.33
C VAL A 280 -18.15 -8.09 25.36
N ARG A 281 -18.74 -6.98 24.91
CA ARG A 281 -19.22 -5.88 25.74
C ARG A 281 -20.71 -6.01 26.10
N ILE A 282 -21.51 -6.57 25.20
CA ILE A 282 -22.94 -6.82 25.37
C ILE A 282 -23.26 -8.21 24.81
N ALA A 283 -24.09 -8.97 25.52
CA ALA A 283 -24.75 -10.19 25.04
C ALA A 283 -26.09 -10.30 25.78
N ARG A 284 -27.22 -10.04 25.09
CA ARG A 284 -28.58 -10.03 25.69
C ARG A 284 -29.67 -9.99 24.62
N THR A 285 -30.93 -10.08 25.04
CA THR A 285 -32.08 -9.67 24.22
C THR A 285 -32.23 -8.13 24.18
N ALA A 286 -32.63 -7.57 23.05
CA ALA A 286 -32.98 -6.15 22.87
C ALA A 286 -34.17 -5.97 21.91
N ASP A 287 -35.00 -4.95 22.18
CA ASP A 287 -36.07 -4.51 21.26
C ASP A 287 -35.47 -4.12 19.90
N GLY A 288 -36.11 -4.56 18.82
CA GLY A 288 -35.65 -4.38 17.44
C GLY A 288 -34.56 -5.35 16.97
N TYR A 289 -34.03 -6.22 17.85
CA TYR A 289 -33.02 -7.22 17.48
C TYR A 289 -33.37 -8.66 17.86
N GLY A 290 -34.12 -8.86 18.94
CA GLY A 290 -34.11 -10.15 19.62
C GLY A 290 -32.73 -10.36 20.27
N GLY A 291 -32.06 -11.48 20.03
CA GLY A 291 -30.69 -11.69 20.52
C GLY A 291 -29.67 -10.79 19.84
N VAL A 292 -28.86 -10.08 20.64
CA VAL A 292 -27.82 -9.16 20.17
C VAL A 292 -26.53 -9.28 20.98
N VAL A 293 -25.41 -9.19 20.27
CA VAL A 293 -24.05 -9.14 20.80
C VAL A 293 -23.36 -7.86 20.33
N VAL A 294 -22.57 -7.25 21.20
CA VAL A 294 -21.62 -6.19 20.81
C VAL A 294 -20.23 -6.60 21.25
N ILE A 295 -19.28 -6.59 20.32
CA ILE A 295 -17.87 -6.93 20.55
C ILE A 295 -17.03 -5.69 20.27
N GLU A 296 -16.17 -5.35 21.22
CA GLU A 296 -15.11 -4.36 21.05
C GLU A 296 -13.96 -5.02 20.30
N GLN A 297 -13.77 -4.64 19.05
CA GLN A 297 -12.85 -5.29 18.11
C GLN A 297 -11.82 -4.30 17.58
N VAL A 298 -10.58 -4.77 17.40
CA VAL A 298 -9.50 -3.97 16.79
C VAL A 298 -9.36 -4.38 15.33
N ILE A 299 -9.72 -3.48 14.42
CA ILE A 299 -9.67 -3.70 12.97
C ILE A 299 -8.68 -2.67 12.40
N ASN A 300 -7.62 -3.13 11.73
CA ASN A 300 -6.55 -2.28 11.19
C ASN A 300 -5.96 -1.28 12.21
N GLY A 301 -5.84 -1.71 13.48
CA GLY A 301 -5.33 -0.88 14.58
C GLY A 301 -6.34 0.11 15.18
N THR A 302 -7.55 0.23 14.63
CA THR A 302 -8.62 1.07 15.18
C THR A 302 -9.63 0.22 15.96
N THR A 303 -10.05 0.70 17.14
CA THR A 303 -11.09 0.04 17.95
C THR A 303 -12.49 0.43 17.48
N TYR A 304 -13.35 -0.57 17.28
CA TYR A 304 -14.76 -0.40 16.91
C TYR A 304 -15.67 -1.18 17.86
N GLN A 305 -16.92 -0.75 17.98
CA GLN A 305 -17.98 -1.52 18.62
C GLN A 305 -18.82 -2.18 17.53
N VAL A 306 -18.69 -3.50 17.37
CA VAL A 306 -19.35 -4.25 16.29
C VAL A 306 -20.56 -4.98 16.84
N VAL A 307 -21.72 -4.69 16.25
CA VAL A 307 -23.04 -5.19 16.62
C VAL A 307 -23.40 -6.38 15.73
N TYR A 308 -23.81 -7.49 16.34
CA TYR A 308 -24.32 -8.69 15.69
C TYR A 308 -25.74 -8.93 16.21
N GLY A 309 -26.75 -8.79 15.36
CA GLY A 309 -28.17 -8.84 15.72
C GLY A 309 -28.94 -10.00 15.09
N HIS A 310 -30.09 -10.35 15.69
CA HIS A 310 -30.98 -11.46 15.33
C HIS A 310 -30.36 -12.86 15.53
N LEU A 311 -29.51 -13.00 16.56
CA LEU A 311 -28.97 -14.28 17.02
C LEU A 311 -29.97 -14.99 17.95
N ASP A 312 -29.88 -16.32 18.05
CA ASP A 312 -30.55 -17.07 19.12
C ASP A 312 -29.98 -16.60 20.49
N PRO A 313 -30.82 -16.03 21.39
CA PRO A 313 -30.41 -15.61 22.74
C PRO A 313 -29.80 -16.72 23.61
N THR A 314 -30.06 -18.00 23.34
CA THR A 314 -29.45 -19.11 24.10
C THR A 314 -28.02 -19.43 23.67
N SER A 315 -27.58 -18.90 22.52
CA SER A 315 -26.27 -19.19 21.92
C SER A 315 -25.20 -18.12 22.11
N LEU A 316 -25.53 -17.01 22.77
CA LEU A 316 -24.65 -15.84 22.89
C LEU A 316 -23.46 -16.10 23.84
N PRO A 317 -22.26 -15.56 23.53
CA PRO A 317 -21.08 -15.66 24.40
C PRO A 317 -21.26 -14.85 25.69
N ALA A 318 -20.48 -15.20 26.72
CA ALA A 318 -20.51 -14.49 27.99
C ALA A 318 -19.94 -13.07 27.87
N VAL A 319 -20.59 -12.07 28.47
CA VAL A 319 -20.05 -10.71 28.58
C VAL A 319 -18.71 -10.73 29.33
N GLY A 320 -17.72 -10.02 28.79
CA GLY A 320 -16.35 -9.98 29.29
C GLY A 320 -15.46 -11.12 28.80
N SER A 321 -15.98 -12.08 28.02
CA SER A 321 -15.13 -13.04 27.30
C SER A 321 -14.37 -12.35 26.16
N THR A 322 -13.15 -12.82 25.89
CA THR A 322 -12.44 -12.54 24.65
C THR A 322 -12.83 -13.58 23.60
N VAL A 323 -12.87 -13.16 22.34
CA VAL A 323 -13.08 -14.03 21.19
C VAL A 323 -11.99 -13.79 20.15
N GLU A 324 -11.56 -14.84 19.48
CA GLU A 324 -10.63 -14.77 18.36
C GLU A 324 -11.36 -14.42 17.06
N GLN A 325 -10.60 -13.99 16.05
CA GLN A 325 -11.15 -13.88 14.69
C GLN A 325 -11.63 -15.25 14.20
N ASN A 326 -12.75 -15.28 13.48
CA ASN A 326 -13.39 -16.49 12.96
C ASN A 326 -13.94 -17.44 14.04
N GLU A 327 -13.88 -17.07 15.33
CA GLU A 327 -14.51 -17.83 16.41
C GLU A 327 -16.04 -17.72 16.33
N ARG A 328 -16.75 -18.82 16.59
CA ARG A 328 -18.21 -18.87 16.61
C ARG A 328 -18.75 -18.10 17.83
N ILE A 329 -19.54 -17.06 17.57
CA ILE A 329 -20.17 -16.19 18.58
C ILE A 329 -21.69 -16.40 18.70
N GLY A 330 -22.20 -17.47 18.09
CA GLY A 330 -23.60 -17.88 18.18
C GLY A 330 -24.11 -18.43 16.86
N HIS A 331 -25.42 -18.39 16.68
CA HIS A 331 -26.09 -18.66 15.40
C HIS A 331 -27.33 -17.77 15.28
N LEU A 332 -27.85 -17.61 14.06
CA LEU A 332 -29.08 -16.86 13.80
C LEU A 332 -30.29 -17.53 14.45
N GLY A 333 -31.16 -16.73 15.07
CA GLY A 333 -32.40 -17.20 15.68
C GLY A 333 -33.45 -17.59 14.64
N GLU A 334 -34.51 -18.26 15.09
CA GLU A 334 -35.64 -18.61 14.22
C GLU A 334 -36.42 -17.35 13.80
N GLY A 335 -36.46 -17.08 12.49
CA GLY A 335 -37.10 -15.90 11.92
C GLY A 335 -38.61 -15.86 12.20
N GLY A 336 -39.13 -14.66 12.49
CA GLY A 336 -40.53 -14.43 12.87
C GLY A 336 -40.87 -14.79 14.32
N THR A 337 -39.88 -15.19 15.14
CA THR A 337 -40.09 -15.57 16.55
C THR A 337 -39.61 -14.49 17.52
N THR A 338 -39.76 -14.74 18.83
CA THR A 338 -39.20 -13.87 19.88
C THR A 338 -37.66 -13.83 19.89
N GLU A 339 -36.98 -14.79 19.26
CA GLU A 339 -35.51 -14.82 19.19
C GLU A 339 -34.95 -13.69 18.32
N THR A 340 -35.71 -13.24 17.33
CA THR A 340 -35.37 -12.16 16.39
C THR A 340 -36.21 -10.89 16.59
N ASP A 341 -37.04 -10.83 17.65
CA ASP A 341 -38.07 -9.80 17.89
C ASP A 341 -39.11 -9.67 16.76
N GLY A 342 -39.46 -10.81 16.15
CA GLY A 342 -40.41 -10.92 15.03
C GLY A 342 -39.80 -10.66 13.66
N GLU A 343 -38.53 -10.27 13.58
CA GLU A 343 -37.84 -10.06 12.31
C GLU A 343 -37.57 -11.37 11.56
N ARG A 344 -37.45 -11.25 10.24
CA ARG A 344 -37.03 -12.31 9.31
C ARG A 344 -35.66 -12.91 9.66
N LYS A 345 -35.31 -14.08 9.12
CA LYS A 345 -34.04 -14.75 9.46
C LYS A 345 -32.88 -14.12 8.69
N HIS A 346 -32.03 -13.39 9.40
CA HIS A 346 -30.90 -12.68 8.82
C HIS A 346 -29.85 -12.33 9.88
N LEU A 347 -28.63 -12.00 9.46
CA LEU A 347 -27.68 -11.30 10.31
C LEU A 347 -27.82 -9.80 10.09
N HIS A 348 -28.02 -9.02 11.15
CA HIS A 348 -27.69 -7.60 11.13
C HIS A 348 -26.25 -7.42 11.63
N LEU A 349 -25.37 -6.85 10.80
CA LEU A 349 -24.02 -6.44 11.21
C LEU A 349 -23.93 -4.91 11.23
N GLY A 350 -23.58 -4.30 12.37
CA GLY A 350 -23.35 -2.85 12.50
C GLY A 350 -21.95 -2.56 13.02
N VAL A 351 -21.29 -1.49 12.54
CA VAL A 351 -19.90 -1.17 12.93
C VAL A 351 -19.82 0.30 13.37
N TYR A 352 -19.74 0.53 14.68
CA TYR A 352 -19.73 1.86 15.30
C TYR A 352 -18.32 2.33 15.64
N LYS A 353 -18.01 3.60 15.33
CA LYS A 353 -16.69 4.24 15.52
C LYS A 353 -16.44 4.79 16.94
N GLY A 354 -17.46 4.83 17.79
CA GLY A 354 -17.34 5.35 19.16
C GLY A 354 -16.78 4.34 20.15
N SER A 355 -16.32 4.83 21.31
CA SER A 355 -15.75 4.00 22.39
C SER A 355 -16.78 3.16 23.14
N ASP A 356 -18.01 3.65 23.27
CA ASP A 356 -19.07 2.99 24.03
C ASP A 356 -20.04 2.22 23.10
N PRO A 357 -20.52 1.03 23.51
CA PRO A 357 -21.49 0.26 22.73
C PRO A 357 -22.73 1.07 22.33
N ASN A 358 -23.01 1.09 21.03
CA ASN A 358 -24.20 1.73 20.46
C ASN A 358 -25.06 0.68 19.75
N LEU A 359 -26.34 0.60 20.11
CA LEU A 359 -27.29 -0.37 19.57
C LEU A 359 -28.35 0.28 18.68
N ARG A 360 -28.17 1.51 18.22
CA ARG A 360 -29.13 2.13 17.29
C ARG A 360 -28.99 1.51 15.89
N GLY A 361 -29.93 0.64 15.51
CA GLY A 361 -30.05 0.12 14.14
C GLY A 361 -30.47 1.18 13.11
N TYR A 362 -31.04 2.30 13.58
CA TYR A 362 -31.44 3.43 12.75
C TYR A 362 -31.05 4.79 13.36
N VAL A 363 -30.61 5.70 12.50
CA VAL A 363 -30.30 7.10 12.82
C VAL A 363 -31.09 8.08 11.98
N SER A 364 -31.37 9.28 12.50
CA SER A 364 -32.31 10.22 11.87
C SER A 364 -31.66 11.07 10.78
N THR A 365 -30.33 11.23 10.84
CA THR A 365 -29.54 12.13 10.00
C THR A 365 -28.29 11.46 9.43
N GLU A 366 -27.80 11.97 8.30
CA GLU A 366 -26.54 11.50 7.69
C GLU A 366 -25.32 11.79 8.60
N ALA A 367 -25.32 12.90 9.34
CA ALA A 367 -24.28 13.21 10.31
C ALA A 367 -24.22 12.21 11.49
N GLU A 368 -25.34 11.63 11.92
CA GLU A 368 -25.33 10.50 12.85
C GLU A 368 -24.84 9.20 12.19
N LEU A 369 -25.08 9.01 10.89
CA LEU A 369 -24.65 7.84 10.12
C LEU A 369 -23.13 7.84 9.88
N GLU A 370 -22.51 9.02 9.74
CA GLU A 370 -21.05 9.18 9.64
C GLU A 370 -20.28 8.58 10.83
N ALA A 371 -20.93 8.38 11.99
CA ALA A 371 -20.34 7.69 13.14
C ALA A 371 -20.26 6.15 12.99
N TRP A 372 -20.71 5.60 11.86
CA TRP A 372 -20.71 4.18 11.54
C TRP A 372 -19.88 3.90 10.27
N LEU A 373 -19.51 2.64 10.05
CA LEU A 373 -18.90 2.15 8.81
C LEU A 373 -19.91 1.30 8.04
N ASP A 374 -19.84 1.32 6.71
CA ASP A 374 -20.49 0.32 5.88
C ASP A 374 -19.79 -1.03 6.13
N PRO A 375 -20.48 -2.03 6.73
CA PRO A 375 -19.87 -3.32 7.02
C PRO A 375 -19.52 -4.10 5.75
N ARG A 376 -20.18 -3.81 4.61
CA ARG A 376 -19.85 -4.42 3.32
C ARG A 376 -18.47 -3.98 2.82
N ALA A 377 -18.03 -2.77 3.15
CA ALA A 377 -16.74 -2.24 2.72
C ALA A 377 -15.54 -2.81 3.48
N LEU A 378 -15.77 -3.74 4.42
CA LEU A 378 -14.71 -4.43 5.17
C LEU A 378 -14.28 -5.76 4.52
N PHE A 379 -15.02 -6.26 3.52
CA PHE A 379 -14.85 -7.56 2.87
C PHE A 379 -14.74 -7.41 1.34
#